data_AF-A0A368JWB7-F1
#
_entry.id   AF-A0A368JWB7-F1
#
_cell.length_a   1.000
_cell.length_b   1.000
_cell.length_c   1.000
_cell.angle_alpha   90.00
_cell.angle_beta   90.00
_cell.angle_gamma   90.00
#
_symmetry.space_group_name_H-M   'P 1'
#
loop_
_entity.id
_entity.type
_entity.pdbx_description
1 polymer ?
#
loop_
_entity_poly.entity_id
_entity_poly.type
_entity_poly.pdbx_seq_one_letter_code
_entity_poly.pdbx_strand_id
1 'polypeptide(L)'
;MQSQTTSNLLMIRPVRFGFNEQTAGSNAFQNTDLATQSRDVVQENALREFDEMTHQLMASGVNVIIYDDLPEPYTPDSIFPNNWVSFHYSGTVVLYPMQAPNRRLERRLDIIDDLAKEYHVAKIVDLTHFEQEGKYLEGTGSLVLDRMKKIAYACLSPRTDADVLAEFSHQTGYNVVAFSAVDAAGIPIYHTNVMMCIGDVFAIVCLAAIADPDERLTVRQSLVNSGKHVIDITLEQMAHFAGNMLLVTARKGQKLLIMSTQAFDSLSARQRDELDDFATLFHFNLSTIEGNGGGSARCMMAEIHLPSR
;
A
#
# COMPACT_ATOMS: atom_id res chain seq x y z
N MET A 1 -19.07 12.11 -7.37
CA MET A 1 -18.75 10.70 -7.06
C MET A 1 -17.24 10.61 -6.85
N GLN A 2 -16.78 9.95 -5.80
CA GLN A 2 -15.33 9.84 -5.49
C GLN A 2 -14.64 8.99 -6.55
N SER A 3 -13.52 9.47 -7.12
CA SER A 3 -12.68 8.69 -8.04
C SER A 3 -11.93 7.58 -7.31
N GLN A 4 -11.71 6.45 -7.97
CA GLN A 4 -10.80 5.41 -7.47
C GLN A 4 -9.35 5.85 -7.49
N THR A 5 -8.96 6.59 -8.53
CA THR A 5 -7.58 7.00 -8.78
C THR A 5 -7.35 8.47 -8.44
N THR A 6 -6.09 8.84 -8.24
CA THR A 6 -5.61 10.22 -8.15
C THR A 6 -4.37 10.39 -9.02
N SER A 7 -4.04 11.63 -9.34
CA SER A 7 -2.77 12.00 -9.96
C SER A 7 -1.72 12.47 -8.96
N ASN A 8 -2.06 12.54 -7.67
CA ASN A 8 -1.20 13.11 -6.62
C ASN A 8 -0.74 12.02 -5.66
N LEU A 9 0.57 11.85 -5.54
CA LEU A 9 1.19 10.84 -4.69
C LEU A 9 2.14 11.50 -3.70
N LEU A 10 2.08 11.12 -2.44
CA LEU A 10 3.13 11.36 -1.46
C LEU A 10 4.10 10.17 -1.47
N MET A 11 5.39 10.46 -1.59
CA MET A 11 6.47 9.48 -1.46
C MET A 11 7.56 10.02 -0.53
N ILE A 12 8.20 9.14 0.23
CA ILE A 12 9.27 9.50 1.18
C ILE A 12 10.59 8.99 0.66
N ARG A 13 11.53 9.90 0.40
CA ARG A 13 12.85 9.56 -0.10
C ARG A 13 13.71 9.04 1.06
N PRO A 14 14.23 7.81 0.99
CA PRO A 14 14.90 7.18 2.13
C PRO A 14 16.27 7.80 2.43
N VAL A 15 16.58 8.03 3.71
CA VAL A 15 17.91 8.50 4.16
C VAL A 15 18.71 7.40 4.88
N ARG A 16 18.05 6.43 5.52
CA ARG A 16 18.69 5.29 6.21
C ARG A 16 17.94 3.97 6.02
N PHE A 17 17.55 3.68 4.78
CA PHE A 17 16.93 2.43 4.39
C PHE A 17 17.81 1.22 4.67
N GLY A 18 17.18 0.10 5.00
CA GLY A 18 17.82 -1.18 5.22
C GLY A 18 16.89 -2.17 5.88
N PHE A 19 17.41 -3.36 6.16
CA PHE A 19 16.67 -4.39 6.88
C PHE A 19 16.21 -3.90 8.26
N ASN A 20 14.92 -4.06 8.56
CA ASN A 20 14.33 -3.71 9.85
C ASN A 20 14.07 -4.96 10.70
N GLU A 21 14.88 -5.15 11.74
CA GLU A 21 14.74 -6.28 12.68
C GLU A 21 13.40 -6.28 13.42
N GLN A 22 12.81 -5.11 13.69
CA GLN A 22 11.54 -5.02 14.44
C GLN A 22 10.32 -5.47 13.62
N THR A 23 10.43 -5.50 12.29
CA THR A 23 9.35 -5.96 11.40
C THR A 23 9.58 -7.37 10.87
N ALA A 24 10.81 -7.88 10.91
CA ALA A 24 11.17 -9.17 10.34
C ALA A 24 10.35 -10.35 10.90
N GLY A 25 9.98 -10.30 12.18
CA GLY A 25 9.14 -11.33 12.80
C GLY A 25 7.69 -11.36 12.31
N SER A 26 7.20 -10.29 11.68
CA SER A 26 5.83 -10.19 11.15
C SER A 26 5.74 -9.88 9.66
N ASN A 27 6.88 -9.77 8.95
CA ASN A 27 6.93 -9.55 7.51
C ASN A 27 7.71 -10.69 6.81
N ALA A 28 6.97 -11.69 6.33
CA ALA A 28 7.54 -12.85 5.63
C ALA A 28 8.19 -12.50 4.27
N PHE A 29 8.00 -11.27 3.75
CA PHE A 29 8.59 -10.83 2.49
C PHE A 29 9.98 -10.20 2.66
N GLN A 30 10.44 -9.95 3.89
CA GLN A 30 11.82 -9.53 4.12
C GLN A 30 12.76 -10.72 4.01
N ASN A 31 13.82 -10.57 3.21
CA ASN A 31 14.84 -11.61 3.09
C ASN A 31 15.91 -11.42 4.18
N THR A 32 15.91 -12.33 5.16
CA THR A 32 16.85 -12.32 6.29
C THR A 32 18.30 -12.50 5.86
N ASP A 33 18.58 -13.12 4.72
CA ASP A 33 19.95 -13.31 4.22
C ASP A 33 20.56 -11.97 3.77
N LEU A 34 19.72 -11.00 3.40
CA LEU A 34 20.14 -9.65 3.03
C LEU A 34 20.55 -8.78 4.23
N ALA A 35 20.24 -9.20 5.47
CA ALA A 35 20.68 -8.50 6.67
C ALA A 35 22.22 -8.43 6.79
N THR A 36 22.95 -9.29 6.06
CA THR A 36 24.42 -9.31 6.02
C THR A 36 25.05 -8.36 5.00
N GLN A 37 24.24 -7.72 4.14
CA GLN A 37 24.73 -6.78 3.13
C GLN A 37 25.25 -5.49 3.77
N SER A 38 26.18 -4.83 3.07
CA SER A 38 26.65 -3.51 3.49
C SER A 38 25.50 -2.51 3.46
N ARG A 39 25.22 -1.88 4.61
CA ARG A 39 24.14 -0.89 4.77
C ARG A 39 24.27 0.26 3.78
N ASP A 40 25.49 0.69 3.48
CA ASP A 40 25.73 1.79 2.54
C ASP A 40 25.33 1.39 1.11
N VAL A 41 25.64 0.15 0.70
CA VAL A 41 25.26 -0.37 -0.62
C VAL A 41 23.74 -0.53 -0.73
N VAL A 42 23.09 -1.02 0.33
CA VAL A 42 21.62 -1.14 0.38
C VAL A 42 20.96 0.23 0.27
N GLN A 43 21.45 1.22 1.02
CA GLN A 43 20.95 2.60 0.96
C GLN A 43 21.14 3.21 -0.44
N GLU A 44 22.34 3.11 -1.03
CA GLU A 44 22.63 3.65 -2.36
C GLU A 44 21.75 3.02 -3.45
N ASN A 45 21.57 1.71 -3.41
CA ASN A 45 20.74 1.00 -4.37
C ASN A 45 19.25 1.35 -4.20
N ALA A 46 18.73 1.38 -2.98
CA ALA A 46 17.35 1.77 -2.72
C ALA A 46 17.06 3.22 -3.14
N LEU A 47 18.03 4.12 -2.94
CA LEU A 47 17.93 5.50 -3.40
C LEU A 47 17.87 5.60 -4.93
N ARG A 48 18.69 4.80 -5.63
CA ARG A 48 18.64 4.71 -7.10
C ARG A 48 17.29 4.19 -7.59
N GLU A 49 16.78 3.11 -6.99
CA GLU A 49 15.47 2.53 -7.32
C GLU A 49 14.33 3.55 -7.10
N PHE A 50 14.36 4.26 -5.96
CA PHE A 50 13.40 5.32 -5.64
C PHE A 50 13.48 6.49 -6.61
N ASP A 51 14.67 7.03 -6.85
CA ASP A 51 14.88 8.19 -7.73
C ASP A 51 14.49 7.84 -9.18
N GLU A 52 14.80 6.63 -9.66
CA GLU A 52 14.38 6.17 -10.98
C GLU A 52 12.85 6.07 -11.11
N MET A 53 12.17 5.46 -10.14
CA MET A 53 10.71 5.35 -10.12
C MET A 53 10.04 6.73 -10.09
N THR A 54 10.49 7.63 -9.21
CA THR A 54 9.90 8.97 -9.09
C THR A 54 10.11 9.80 -10.34
N HIS A 55 11.30 9.79 -10.96
CA HIS A 55 11.56 10.48 -12.22
C HIS A 55 10.64 10.00 -13.34
N GLN A 56 10.48 8.69 -13.48
CA GLN A 56 9.61 8.11 -14.52
C GLN A 56 8.13 8.41 -14.28
N LEU A 57 7.65 8.35 -13.04
CA LEU A 57 6.27 8.74 -12.68
C LEU A 57 5.98 10.21 -13.02
N MET A 58 6.90 11.11 -12.66
CA MET A 58 6.78 12.53 -12.97
C MET A 58 6.81 12.78 -14.48
N ALA A 59 7.68 12.09 -15.22
CA ALA A 59 7.77 12.17 -16.68
C ALA A 59 6.46 11.71 -17.37
N SER A 60 5.79 10.72 -16.80
CA SER A 60 4.48 10.23 -17.23
C SER A 60 3.32 11.16 -16.84
N GLY A 61 3.58 12.26 -16.12
CA GLY A 61 2.59 13.27 -15.76
C GLY A 61 1.86 13.00 -14.45
N VAL A 62 2.37 12.12 -13.59
CA VAL A 62 1.92 11.97 -12.20
C VAL A 62 2.54 13.09 -11.36
N ASN A 63 1.77 13.70 -10.46
CA ASN A 63 2.28 14.67 -9.50
C ASN A 63 2.83 13.93 -8.27
N VAL A 64 4.15 13.79 -8.20
CA VAL A 64 4.82 13.14 -7.07
C VAL A 64 5.36 14.22 -6.13
N ILE A 65 4.83 14.25 -4.92
CA ILE A 65 5.26 15.13 -3.82
C ILE A 65 6.23 14.32 -2.97
N ILE A 66 7.49 14.74 -2.97
CA ILE A 66 8.59 14.02 -2.33
C ILE A 66 9.05 14.79 -1.10
N TYR A 67 9.16 14.08 0.03
CA TYR A 67 9.84 14.57 1.23
C TYR A 67 11.01 13.64 1.55
N ASP A 68 12.15 14.21 1.93
CA ASP A 68 13.25 13.40 2.48
C ASP A 68 12.90 12.90 3.89
N ASP A 69 13.26 11.65 4.17
CA ASP A 69 13.31 11.12 5.52
C ASP A 69 14.36 11.87 6.38
N LEU A 70 14.34 11.66 7.69
CA LEU A 70 15.32 12.25 8.61
C LEU A 70 16.41 11.21 8.98
N PRO A 71 17.66 11.65 9.19
CA PRO A 71 18.69 10.75 9.73
C PRO A 71 18.36 10.21 11.13
N GLU A 72 17.63 11.01 11.92
CA GLU A 72 17.14 10.67 13.25
C GLU A 72 15.69 11.14 13.40
N PRO A 73 14.80 10.32 13.99
CA PRO A 73 15.05 8.97 14.53
C PRO A 73 15.33 7.92 13.45
N TYR A 74 15.92 6.78 13.82
CA TYR A 74 16.21 5.70 12.86
C TYR A 74 14.94 4.95 12.44
N THR A 75 14.42 5.30 11.25
CA THR A 75 13.18 4.76 10.65
C THR A 75 13.44 4.15 9.27
N PRO A 76 14.00 2.92 9.18
CA PRO A 76 14.42 2.33 7.91
C PRO A 76 13.26 2.05 6.93
N ASP A 77 12.01 1.97 7.41
CA ASP A 77 10.81 1.72 6.61
C ASP A 77 10.02 2.98 6.25
N SER A 78 10.55 4.18 6.54
CA SER A 78 9.90 5.47 6.26
C SER A 78 9.52 5.68 4.79
N ILE A 79 10.22 4.97 3.88
CA ILE A 79 9.92 4.88 2.45
C ILE A 79 8.50 4.39 2.15
N PHE A 80 7.81 3.78 3.11
CA PHE A 80 6.44 3.25 2.98
C PHE A 80 5.40 4.14 3.70
N PRO A 81 5.12 5.37 3.24
CA PRO A 81 4.22 6.30 3.93
C PRO A 81 2.78 5.81 4.00
N ASN A 82 2.41 4.90 3.10
CA ASN A 82 1.06 4.36 2.99
C ASN A 82 0.62 3.60 4.25
N ASN A 83 1.56 3.20 5.11
CA ASN A 83 1.27 2.48 6.36
C ASN A 83 0.85 3.38 7.51
N TRP A 84 1.22 4.68 7.49
CA TRP A 84 0.95 5.57 8.61
C TRP A 84 -0.07 6.67 8.30
N VAL A 85 -0.32 6.97 7.02
CA VAL A 85 -1.31 7.97 6.59
C VAL A 85 -2.14 7.55 5.39
N SER A 86 -3.37 8.05 5.35
CA SER A 86 -4.19 8.03 4.14
C SER A 86 -4.98 9.33 3.99
N PHE A 87 -5.19 9.74 2.75
CA PHE A 87 -5.84 10.99 2.39
C PHE A 87 -7.13 10.70 1.64
N HIS A 88 -8.23 11.36 2.00
CA HIS A 88 -9.57 11.06 1.49
C HIS A 88 -10.23 12.27 0.83
N TYR A 89 -11.04 12.02 -0.20
CA TYR A 89 -11.77 13.05 -0.94
C TYR A 89 -12.70 13.94 -0.10
N SER A 90 -13.09 13.46 1.09
CA SER A 90 -13.85 14.25 2.06
C SER A 90 -13.03 15.34 2.77
N GLY A 91 -11.73 15.47 2.46
CA GLY A 91 -10.78 16.27 3.25
C GLY A 91 -10.34 15.59 4.55
N THR A 92 -10.71 14.32 4.75
CA THR A 92 -10.26 13.54 5.92
C THR A 92 -8.84 13.03 5.70
N VAL A 93 -7.98 13.24 6.69
CA VAL A 93 -6.67 12.59 6.83
C VAL A 93 -6.78 11.59 7.98
N VAL A 94 -6.29 10.37 7.79
CA VAL A 94 -6.29 9.34 8.86
C VAL A 94 -4.85 9.02 9.24
N LEU A 95 -4.54 9.08 10.53
CA LEU A 95 -3.29 8.62 11.12
C LEU A 95 -3.49 7.25 11.76
N TYR A 96 -2.55 6.36 11.53
CA TYR A 96 -2.72 4.93 11.78
C TYR A 96 -1.78 4.39 12.88
N PRO A 97 -2.29 3.49 13.75
CA PRO A 97 -1.49 2.80 14.75
C PRO A 97 -0.62 1.72 14.10
N MET A 98 0.69 1.74 14.37
CA MET A 98 1.66 0.81 13.78
C MET A 98 2.24 -0.16 14.81
N GLN A 99 2.42 -1.41 14.40
CA GLN A 99 2.83 -2.48 15.31
C GLN A 99 4.23 -2.24 15.87
N ALA A 100 5.20 -2.05 14.96
CA ALA A 100 6.61 -1.89 15.31
C ALA A 100 6.88 -0.50 15.92
N PRO A 101 7.49 -0.41 17.12
CA PRO A 101 7.75 0.87 17.79
C PRO A 101 8.59 1.87 16.97
N ASN A 102 9.60 1.41 16.24
CA ASN A 102 10.40 2.31 15.41
C ASN A 102 9.58 2.93 14.27
N ARG A 103 8.63 2.18 13.70
CA ARG A 103 7.76 2.68 12.64
C ARG A 103 6.84 3.80 13.10
N ARG A 104 6.42 3.81 14.36
CA ARG A 104 5.60 4.89 14.97
C ARG A 104 6.23 6.27 14.84
N LEU A 105 7.56 6.32 14.74
CA LEU A 105 8.34 7.54 14.59
C LEU A 105 8.40 8.06 13.14
N GLU A 106 7.90 7.29 12.16
CA GLU A 106 7.81 7.69 10.74
C GLU A 106 6.74 8.77 10.51
N ARG A 107 5.80 8.96 11.45
CA ARG A 107 4.69 9.90 11.30
C ARG A 107 5.20 11.35 11.32
N ARG A 108 5.01 12.04 10.19
CA ARG A 108 5.45 13.42 9.96
C ARG A 108 4.25 14.35 9.83
N LEU A 109 3.85 15.00 10.92
CA LEU A 109 2.73 15.95 10.93
C LEU A 109 3.03 17.22 10.13
N ASP A 110 4.30 17.61 10.04
CA ASP A 110 4.76 18.74 9.23
C ASP A 110 4.44 18.56 7.74
N ILE A 111 4.46 17.32 7.23
CA ILE A 111 4.00 17.01 5.86
C ILE A 111 2.52 17.31 5.70
N ILE A 112 1.70 17.00 6.71
CA ILE A 112 0.25 17.27 6.66
C ILE A 112 -0.02 18.77 6.72
N ASP A 113 0.72 19.51 7.56
CA ASP A 113 0.62 20.96 7.66
C ASP A 113 1.01 21.65 6.34
N ASP A 114 2.05 21.15 5.67
CA ASP A 114 2.44 21.63 4.35
C ASP A 114 1.39 21.32 3.28
N LEU A 115 0.89 20.09 3.22
CA LEU A 115 -0.18 19.71 2.29
C LEU A 115 -1.45 20.53 2.53
N ALA A 116 -1.76 20.90 3.78
CA ALA A 116 -2.93 21.72 4.11
C ALA A 116 -2.88 23.15 3.55
N LYS A 117 -1.71 23.61 3.05
CA LYS A 117 -1.55 24.91 2.35
C LYS A 117 -2.12 24.85 0.93
N GLU A 118 -2.03 23.71 0.27
CA GLU A 118 -2.47 23.51 -1.13
C GLU A 118 -3.79 22.72 -1.24
N TYR A 119 -4.07 21.87 -0.25
CA TYR A 119 -5.22 20.98 -0.23
C TYR A 119 -6.17 21.31 0.94
N HIS A 120 -7.44 20.97 0.77
CA HIS A 120 -8.45 21.11 1.80
C HIS A 120 -8.39 19.92 2.75
N VAL A 121 -7.81 20.15 3.93
CA VAL A 121 -7.87 19.23 5.08
C VAL A 121 -9.02 19.67 5.99
N ALA A 122 -10.10 18.88 5.98
CA ALA A 122 -11.31 19.13 6.76
C ALA A 122 -11.21 18.59 8.19
N LYS A 123 -10.64 17.40 8.36
CA LYS A 123 -10.43 16.76 9.67
C LYS A 123 -9.26 15.80 9.65
N ILE A 124 -8.60 15.65 10.80
CA ILE A 124 -7.65 14.57 11.06
C ILE A 124 -8.32 13.57 12.00
N VAL A 125 -8.38 12.31 11.59
CA VAL A 125 -8.82 11.18 12.41
C VAL A 125 -7.56 10.49 12.92
N ASP A 126 -7.34 10.57 14.23
CA ASP A 126 -6.16 9.99 14.86
C ASP A 126 -6.48 8.65 15.55
N LEU A 127 -6.09 7.55 14.91
CA LEU A 127 -6.27 6.20 15.43
C LEU A 127 -5.02 5.71 16.20
N THR A 128 -3.98 6.54 16.36
CA THR A 128 -2.71 6.11 16.96
C THR A 128 -2.82 5.74 18.43
N HIS A 129 -3.85 6.22 19.13
CA HIS A 129 -4.10 5.90 20.54
C HIS A 129 -4.25 4.39 20.81
N PHE A 130 -4.74 3.62 19.83
CA PHE A 130 -4.86 2.15 19.93
C PHE A 130 -3.52 1.43 20.11
N GLU A 131 -2.38 2.07 19.82
CA GLU A 131 -1.04 1.52 20.09
C GLU A 131 -0.82 1.22 21.58
N GLN A 132 -1.50 1.94 22.48
CA GLN A 132 -1.44 1.72 23.92
C GLN A 132 -2.19 0.45 24.36
N GLU A 133 -3.13 -0.01 23.54
CA GLU A 133 -3.90 -1.24 23.74
C GLU A 133 -3.28 -2.44 23.01
N GLY A 134 -2.17 -2.23 22.28
CA GLY A 134 -1.57 -3.27 21.44
C GLY A 134 -2.40 -3.63 20.20
N LYS A 135 -3.26 -2.71 19.74
CA LYS A 135 -4.13 -2.87 18.56
C LYS A 135 -3.63 -1.98 17.43
N TYR A 136 -3.64 -2.51 16.20
CA TYR A 136 -2.95 -1.89 15.07
C TYR A 136 -3.78 -1.91 13.79
N LEU A 137 -3.50 -0.98 12.87
CA LEU A 137 -4.09 -0.89 11.55
C LEU A 137 -3.14 -0.11 10.67
N GLU A 138 -2.24 -0.76 9.94
CA GLU A 138 -1.15 -0.10 9.20
C GLU A 138 -1.59 0.48 7.84
N GLY A 139 -2.50 1.46 7.93
CA GLY A 139 -2.90 2.31 6.83
C GLY A 139 -3.41 1.56 5.62
N THR A 140 -3.05 2.02 4.42
CA THR A 140 -3.41 1.32 3.20
C THR A 140 -2.57 0.07 2.97
N GLY A 141 -1.62 -0.28 3.85
CA GLY A 141 -1.03 -1.62 3.89
C GLY A 141 -2.08 -2.65 4.31
N SER A 142 -2.71 -2.37 5.46
CA SER A 142 -3.82 -3.15 6.01
C SER A 142 -5.14 -2.96 5.26
N LEU A 143 -5.34 -1.82 4.58
CA LEU A 143 -6.59 -1.48 3.91
C LEU A 143 -6.43 -1.39 2.38
N VAL A 144 -7.26 -2.13 1.65
CA VAL A 144 -7.44 -1.94 0.20
C VAL A 144 -8.83 -1.35 -0.05
N LEU A 145 -8.86 -0.09 -0.51
CA LEU A 145 -10.06 0.72 -0.56
C LEU A 145 -10.68 0.73 -1.96
N ASP A 146 -11.91 0.24 -2.10
CA ASP A 146 -12.80 0.61 -3.20
C ASP A 146 -13.42 1.96 -2.88
N ARG A 147 -12.76 3.02 -3.32
CA ARG A 147 -13.10 4.40 -2.99
C ARG A 147 -14.41 4.84 -3.65
N MET A 148 -14.71 4.28 -4.84
CA MET A 148 -15.96 4.57 -5.56
C MET A 148 -17.18 4.00 -4.84
N LYS A 149 -17.01 2.85 -4.15
CA LYS A 149 -18.09 2.12 -3.48
C LYS A 149 -18.06 2.23 -1.96
N LYS A 150 -17.05 2.91 -1.40
CA LYS A 150 -16.82 3.01 0.04
C LYS A 150 -16.75 1.63 0.70
N ILE A 151 -15.97 0.72 0.11
CA ILE A 151 -15.69 -0.61 0.67
C ILE A 151 -14.21 -0.68 1.04
N ALA A 152 -13.90 -1.14 2.25
CA ALA A 152 -12.56 -1.38 2.73
C ALA A 152 -12.36 -2.88 2.93
N TYR A 153 -11.48 -3.48 2.12
CA TYR A 153 -11.09 -4.88 2.26
C TYR A 153 -9.89 -4.95 3.20
N ALA A 154 -9.95 -5.85 4.19
CA ALA A 154 -8.94 -5.97 5.22
C ALA A 154 -8.73 -7.43 5.65
N CYS A 155 -7.52 -7.94 5.44
CA CYS A 155 -7.05 -9.19 6.03
C CYS A 155 -6.68 -8.92 7.49
N LEU A 156 -7.33 -9.65 8.41
CA LEU A 156 -6.98 -9.64 9.83
C LEU A 156 -5.58 -10.25 10.02
N SER A 157 -4.77 -9.58 10.82
CA SER A 157 -3.37 -9.95 11.03
C SER A 157 -2.85 -9.31 12.32
N PRO A 158 -1.61 -9.62 12.75
CA PRO A 158 -0.97 -8.90 13.84
C PRO A 158 -0.85 -7.37 13.63
N ARG A 159 -1.08 -6.89 12.39
CA ARG A 159 -1.01 -5.48 12.00
C ARG A 159 -2.37 -4.89 11.59
N THR A 160 -3.44 -5.68 11.70
CA THR A 160 -4.81 -5.32 11.32
C THR A 160 -5.79 -5.89 12.34
N ASP A 161 -6.19 -5.06 13.29
CA ASP A 161 -7.09 -5.40 14.39
C ASP A 161 -8.55 -5.00 14.07
N ALA A 162 -9.49 -5.87 14.45
CA ALA A 162 -10.91 -5.71 14.15
C ALA A 162 -11.55 -4.50 14.85
N ASP A 163 -11.10 -4.15 16.07
CA ASP A 163 -11.64 -2.98 16.79
C ASP A 163 -11.23 -1.68 16.10
N VAL A 164 -9.99 -1.61 15.65
CA VAL A 164 -9.47 -0.43 14.93
C VAL A 164 -10.13 -0.32 13.54
N LEU A 165 -10.41 -1.45 12.88
CA LEU A 165 -11.21 -1.47 11.64
C LEU A 165 -12.63 -0.94 11.86
N ALA A 166 -13.28 -1.31 12.96
CA ALA A 166 -14.60 -0.82 13.30
C ALA A 166 -14.60 0.70 13.53
N GLU A 167 -13.58 1.24 14.23
CA GLU A 167 -13.43 2.69 14.41
C GLU A 167 -13.10 3.42 13.10
N PHE A 168 -12.25 2.85 12.26
CA PHE A 168 -11.99 3.37 10.91
C PHE A 168 -13.29 3.46 10.09
N SER A 169 -14.10 2.39 10.08
CA SER A 169 -15.41 2.34 9.43
C SER A 169 -16.32 3.45 9.93
N HIS A 170 -16.47 3.58 11.25
CA HIS A 170 -17.29 4.60 11.90
C HIS A 170 -16.86 6.03 11.52
N GLN A 171 -15.55 6.31 11.53
CA GLN A 171 -15.01 7.66 11.28
C GLN A 171 -15.02 8.07 9.80
N THR A 172 -14.97 7.10 8.88
CA THR A 172 -14.78 7.34 7.43
C THR A 172 -15.98 6.98 6.56
N GLY A 173 -16.92 6.20 7.10
CA GLY A 173 -18.12 5.71 6.40
C GLY A 173 -17.82 4.60 5.38
N TYR A 174 -16.67 3.92 5.49
CA TYR A 174 -16.37 2.75 4.65
C TYR A 174 -17.01 1.50 5.24
N ASN A 175 -17.72 0.72 4.41
CA ASN A 175 -18.16 -0.62 4.78
C ASN A 175 -16.94 -1.56 4.77
N VAL A 176 -16.70 -2.27 5.87
CA VAL A 176 -15.54 -3.16 5.99
C VAL A 176 -15.92 -4.58 5.57
N VAL A 177 -15.09 -5.17 4.71
CA VAL A 177 -15.07 -6.60 4.42
C VAL A 177 -13.79 -7.16 5.03
N ALA A 178 -13.91 -7.68 6.26
CA ALA A 178 -12.81 -8.32 6.97
C ALA A 178 -12.78 -9.82 6.65
N PHE A 179 -11.59 -10.38 6.54
CA PHE A 179 -11.35 -11.80 6.27
C PHE A 179 -9.97 -12.23 6.79
N SER A 180 -9.68 -13.52 6.75
CA SER A 180 -8.40 -14.11 7.11
C SER A 180 -7.72 -14.71 5.88
N ALA A 181 -6.40 -14.52 5.77
CA ALA A 181 -5.63 -15.11 4.67
C ALA A 181 -4.26 -15.60 5.15
N VAL A 182 -3.75 -16.62 4.47
CA VAL A 182 -2.44 -17.22 4.72
C VAL A 182 -1.66 -17.40 3.43
N ASP A 183 -0.34 -17.42 3.54
CA ASP A 183 0.56 -17.76 2.43
C ASP A 183 0.60 -19.29 2.17
N ALA A 184 1.47 -19.70 1.24
CA ALA A 184 1.64 -21.12 0.90
C ALA A 184 2.18 -21.99 2.06
N ALA A 185 2.81 -21.38 3.07
CA ALA A 185 3.31 -22.05 4.27
C ALA A 185 2.29 -22.02 5.43
N GLY A 186 1.11 -21.42 5.23
CA GLY A 186 0.10 -21.27 6.26
C GLY A 186 0.36 -20.11 7.23
N ILE A 187 1.30 -19.21 6.89
CA ILE A 187 1.62 -18.04 7.70
C ILE A 187 0.61 -16.92 7.39
N PRO A 188 0.03 -16.24 8.39
CA PRO A 188 -0.91 -15.15 8.16
C PRO A 188 -0.34 -14.04 7.28
N ILE A 189 -1.13 -13.59 6.30
CA ILE A 189 -0.78 -12.43 5.48
C ILE A 189 -0.84 -11.17 6.34
N TYR A 190 0.29 -10.45 6.44
CA TYR A 190 0.41 -9.32 7.37
C TYR A 190 -0.29 -8.05 6.86
N HIS A 191 -0.24 -7.78 5.54
CA HIS A 191 -0.89 -6.64 4.89
C HIS A 191 -1.76 -7.08 3.73
N THR A 192 -3.01 -6.60 3.69
CA THR A 192 -3.97 -6.89 2.62
C THR A 192 -3.46 -6.51 1.23
N ASN A 193 -2.68 -5.44 1.14
CA ASN A 193 -2.21 -4.92 -0.14
C ASN A 193 -1.12 -5.78 -0.82
N VAL A 194 -0.62 -6.84 -0.19
CA VAL A 194 0.29 -7.79 -0.85
C VAL A 194 -0.47 -8.83 -1.67
N MET A 195 -1.73 -9.08 -1.30
CA MET A 195 -2.59 -10.08 -1.92
C MET A 195 -3.68 -9.51 -2.82
N MET A 196 -3.94 -8.20 -2.77
CA MET A 196 -4.96 -7.59 -3.62
C MET A 196 -4.75 -6.09 -3.93
N CYS A 197 -5.26 -5.67 -5.09
CA CYS A 197 -5.41 -4.26 -5.46
C CYS A 197 -6.77 -4.01 -6.12
N ILE A 198 -7.24 -2.76 -6.09
CA ILE A 198 -8.53 -2.36 -6.67
C ILE A 198 -8.32 -1.23 -7.68
N GLY A 199 -8.64 -1.52 -8.93
CA GLY A 199 -8.81 -0.54 -9.99
C GLY A 199 -10.24 0.03 -10.04
N ASP A 200 -10.51 0.89 -11.00
CA ASP A 200 -11.84 1.49 -11.14
C ASP A 200 -12.87 0.49 -11.69
N VAL A 201 -12.46 -0.38 -12.60
CA VAL A 201 -13.31 -1.43 -13.22
C VAL A 201 -12.84 -2.87 -12.96
N PHE A 202 -11.66 -3.06 -12.35
CA PHE A 202 -11.10 -4.38 -12.06
C PHE A 202 -10.61 -4.49 -10.62
N ALA A 203 -10.36 -5.73 -10.18
CA ALA A 203 -9.66 -6.01 -8.94
C ALA A 203 -8.74 -7.22 -9.15
N ILE A 204 -7.51 -7.12 -8.65
CA ILE A 204 -6.58 -8.25 -8.56
C ILE A 204 -6.66 -8.78 -7.14
N VAL A 205 -6.80 -10.09 -6.96
CA VAL A 205 -6.88 -10.71 -5.63
C VAL A 205 -6.35 -12.14 -5.68
N CYS A 206 -5.60 -12.57 -4.66
CA CYS A 206 -5.26 -13.98 -4.46
C CYS A 206 -6.37 -14.68 -3.67
N LEU A 207 -7.36 -15.26 -4.34
CA LEU A 207 -8.48 -15.93 -3.63
C LEU A 207 -8.01 -17.21 -2.92
N ALA A 208 -6.96 -17.85 -3.43
CA ALA A 208 -6.37 -19.05 -2.83
C ALA A 208 -5.78 -18.79 -1.44
N ALA A 209 -5.35 -17.56 -1.14
CA ALA A 209 -4.83 -17.20 0.18
C ALA A 209 -5.92 -17.16 1.27
N ILE A 210 -7.18 -16.94 0.90
CA ILE A 210 -8.31 -16.93 1.84
C ILE A 210 -8.73 -18.38 2.06
N ALA A 211 -8.27 -19.02 3.14
CA ALA A 211 -8.47 -20.45 3.36
C ALA A 211 -9.93 -20.82 3.61
N ASP A 212 -10.67 -19.98 4.33
CA ASP A 212 -12.08 -20.17 4.63
C ASP A 212 -12.93 -19.98 3.36
N PRO A 213 -13.74 -20.97 2.95
CA PRO A 213 -14.52 -20.90 1.72
C PRO A 213 -15.66 -19.87 1.76
N ASP A 214 -16.23 -19.59 2.94
CA ASP A 214 -17.31 -18.63 3.12
C ASP A 214 -16.77 -17.19 3.08
N GLU A 215 -15.62 -16.94 3.71
CA GLU A 215 -14.91 -15.66 3.58
C GLU A 215 -14.46 -15.42 2.13
N ARG A 216 -13.89 -16.44 1.48
CA ARG A 216 -13.46 -16.36 0.07
C ARG A 216 -14.63 -16.02 -0.85
N LEU A 217 -15.78 -16.66 -0.65
CA LEU A 217 -16.99 -16.37 -1.40
C LEU A 217 -17.48 -14.94 -1.12
N THR A 218 -17.45 -14.50 0.14
CA THR A 218 -17.85 -13.15 0.56
C THR A 218 -17.00 -12.07 -0.11
N VAL A 219 -15.67 -12.21 -0.10
CA VAL A 219 -14.74 -11.28 -0.75
C VAL A 219 -14.99 -11.23 -2.25
N ARG A 220 -15.04 -12.39 -2.91
CA ARG A 220 -15.28 -12.47 -4.36
C ARG A 220 -16.63 -11.84 -4.75
N GLN A 221 -17.69 -12.15 -4.01
CA GLN A 221 -19.02 -11.63 -4.30
C GLN A 221 -19.10 -10.12 -4.05
N SER A 222 -18.42 -9.62 -3.02
CA SER A 222 -18.32 -8.17 -2.77
C SER A 222 -17.67 -7.44 -3.94
N LEU A 223 -16.54 -7.95 -4.46
CA LEU A 223 -15.85 -7.35 -5.62
C LEU A 223 -16.72 -7.36 -6.88
N VAL A 224 -17.37 -8.50 -7.18
CA VAL A 224 -18.27 -8.63 -8.33
C VAL A 224 -19.48 -7.70 -8.20
N ASN A 225 -20.11 -7.65 -7.02
CA ASN A 225 -21.25 -6.77 -6.73
C ASN A 225 -20.86 -5.28 -6.78
N SER A 226 -19.60 -4.96 -6.48
CA SER A 226 -19.07 -3.60 -6.60
C SER A 226 -18.73 -3.23 -8.05
N GLY A 227 -18.94 -4.15 -9.00
CA GLY A 227 -18.80 -3.96 -10.44
C GLY A 227 -17.40 -4.23 -10.96
N LYS A 228 -16.56 -4.95 -10.20
CA LYS A 228 -15.18 -5.24 -10.58
C LYS A 228 -15.09 -6.51 -11.42
N HIS A 229 -14.31 -6.44 -12.48
CA HIS A 229 -13.75 -7.61 -13.13
C HIS A 229 -12.65 -8.21 -12.23
N VAL A 230 -12.88 -9.41 -11.71
CA VAL A 230 -11.96 -10.08 -10.78
C VAL A 230 -10.91 -10.86 -11.55
N ILE A 231 -9.66 -10.47 -11.39
CA ILE A 231 -8.47 -11.16 -11.91
C ILE A 231 -7.83 -11.89 -10.73
N ASP A 232 -7.93 -13.21 -10.73
CA ASP A 232 -7.35 -14.05 -9.68
C ASP A 232 -5.84 -14.24 -9.93
N ILE A 233 -5.04 -14.09 -8.88
CA ILE A 233 -3.59 -14.36 -8.92
C ILE A 233 -3.25 -15.56 -8.05
N THR A 234 -2.22 -16.30 -8.44
CA THR A 234 -1.76 -17.46 -7.67
C THR A 234 -1.03 -17.03 -6.39
N LEU A 235 -0.86 -17.97 -5.43
CA LEU A 235 -0.02 -17.75 -4.26
C LEU A 235 1.43 -17.40 -4.64
N GLU A 236 1.94 -17.99 -5.73
CA GLU A 236 3.26 -17.68 -6.26
C GLU A 236 3.35 -16.25 -6.80
N GLN A 237 2.35 -15.80 -7.55
CA GLN A 237 2.27 -14.42 -8.03
C GLN A 237 2.14 -13.43 -6.87
N MET A 238 1.35 -13.76 -5.86
CA MET A 238 1.26 -12.97 -4.62
C MET A 238 2.62 -12.86 -3.92
N ALA A 239 3.39 -13.95 -3.82
CA ALA A 239 4.74 -13.96 -3.25
C ALA A 239 5.72 -13.08 -4.04
N HIS A 240 5.44 -12.84 -5.32
CA HIS A 240 6.16 -11.92 -6.21
C HIS A 240 5.49 -10.53 -6.29
N PHE A 241 4.74 -10.13 -5.26
CA PHE A 241 4.08 -8.83 -5.13
C PHE A 241 3.02 -8.50 -6.19
N ALA A 242 2.43 -9.49 -6.88
CA ALA A 242 1.40 -9.22 -7.88
C ALA A 242 0.11 -8.58 -7.31
N GLY A 243 -0.14 -8.67 -6.00
CA GLY A 243 -1.20 -7.92 -5.34
C GLY A 243 -0.81 -6.47 -5.00
N ASN A 244 0.48 -6.15 -4.92
CA ASN A 244 1.03 -4.86 -4.49
C ASN A 244 1.11 -3.83 -5.64
N MET A 245 0.02 -3.74 -6.41
CA MET A 245 -0.11 -2.81 -7.53
C MET A 245 -0.98 -1.61 -7.16
N LEU A 246 -0.79 -0.49 -7.85
CA LEU A 246 -1.61 0.71 -7.66
C LEU A 246 -2.06 1.28 -9.01
N LEU A 247 -3.38 1.43 -9.17
CA LEU A 247 -3.94 2.16 -10.29
C LEU A 247 -3.92 3.66 -9.99
N VAL A 248 -3.20 4.43 -10.80
CA VAL A 248 -3.17 5.89 -10.72
C VAL A 248 -3.61 6.51 -12.04
N THR A 249 -3.90 7.80 -12.03
CA THR A 249 -4.21 8.55 -13.25
C THR A 249 -3.20 9.66 -13.44
N ALA A 250 -2.49 9.67 -14.56
CA ALA A 250 -1.62 10.75 -14.94
C ALA A 250 -2.41 11.99 -15.41
N ARG A 251 -1.75 13.15 -15.45
CA ARG A 251 -2.28 14.34 -16.15
C ARG A 251 -2.70 13.94 -17.56
N LYS A 252 -3.85 14.45 -18.02
CA LYS A 252 -4.56 14.09 -19.28
C LYS A 252 -5.36 12.78 -19.23
N GLY A 253 -5.51 12.15 -18.07
CA GLY A 253 -6.49 11.06 -17.87
C GLY A 253 -5.98 9.66 -18.22
N GLN A 254 -4.72 9.52 -18.61
CA GLN A 254 -4.11 8.20 -18.83
C GLN A 254 -4.04 7.43 -17.51
N LYS A 255 -4.49 6.18 -17.51
CA LYS A 255 -4.37 5.29 -16.35
C LYS A 255 -3.07 4.51 -16.42
N LEU A 256 -2.38 4.44 -15.29
CA LEU A 256 -1.15 3.69 -15.11
C LEU A 256 -1.38 2.66 -14.00
N LEU A 257 -1.13 1.39 -14.28
CA LEU A 257 -1.09 0.35 -13.27
C LEU A 257 0.36 0.15 -12.85
N ILE A 258 0.71 0.71 -11.69
CA ILE A 258 2.06 0.73 -11.17
C ILE A 258 2.35 -0.58 -10.42
N MET A 259 3.49 -1.20 -10.71
CA MET A 259 3.93 -2.45 -10.08
C MET A 259 5.46 -2.56 -10.06
N SER A 260 6.01 -3.58 -9.40
CA SER A 260 7.42 -3.95 -9.60
C SER A 260 7.61 -4.80 -10.85
N THR A 261 8.83 -4.84 -11.37
CA THR A 261 9.21 -5.76 -12.46
C THR A 261 9.00 -7.22 -12.03
N GLN A 262 9.24 -7.55 -10.76
CA GLN A 262 8.99 -8.89 -10.23
C GLN A 262 7.51 -9.27 -10.32
N ALA A 263 6.61 -8.36 -9.93
CA ALA A 263 5.17 -8.54 -10.09
C ALA A 263 4.79 -8.70 -11.56
N PHE A 264 5.28 -7.83 -12.44
CA PHE A 264 5.01 -7.88 -13.88
C PHE A 264 5.43 -9.21 -14.52
N ASP A 265 6.63 -9.69 -14.20
CA ASP A 265 7.20 -10.92 -14.75
C ASP A 265 6.46 -12.17 -14.25
N SER A 266 5.92 -12.13 -13.03
CA SER A 266 5.13 -13.23 -12.44
C SER A 266 3.77 -13.43 -13.13
N LEU A 267 3.23 -12.38 -13.76
CA LEU A 267 1.94 -12.44 -14.45
C LEU A 267 2.02 -13.35 -15.68
N SER A 268 0.94 -14.09 -15.94
CA SER A 268 0.79 -14.78 -17.22
C SER A 268 0.59 -13.77 -18.37
N ALA A 269 0.91 -14.17 -19.60
CA ALA A 269 0.66 -13.34 -20.78
C ALA A 269 -0.81 -12.89 -20.85
N ARG A 270 -1.74 -13.80 -20.56
CA ARG A 270 -3.17 -13.50 -20.51
C ARG A 270 -3.52 -12.44 -19.46
N GLN A 271 -2.99 -12.53 -18.24
CA GLN A 271 -3.26 -11.51 -17.21
C GLN A 271 -2.67 -10.15 -17.60
N ARG A 272 -1.49 -10.12 -18.25
CA ARG A 272 -0.93 -8.87 -18.77
C ARG A 272 -1.81 -8.26 -19.84
N ASP A 273 -2.27 -9.07 -20.81
CA ASP A 273 -3.18 -8.61 -21.87
C ASP A 273 -4.50 -8.07 -21.28
N GLU A 274 -5.11 -8.81 -20.34
CA GLU A 274 -6.33 -8.38 -19.65
C GLU A 274 -6.15 -7.07 -18.86
N LEU A 275 -4.99 -6.85 -18.24
CA LEU A 275 -4.71 -5.63 -17.48
C LEU A 275 -4.36 -4.43 -18.38
N ASP A 276 -3.68 -4.67 -19.50
CA ASP A 276 -3.29 -3.62 -20.46
C ASP A 276 -4.53 -2.99 -21.13
N ASP A 277 -5.61 -3.76 -21.29
CA ASP A 277 -6.92 -3.25 -21.72
C ASP A 277 -7.50 -2.19 -20.75
N PHE A 278 -7.12 -2.23 -19.46
CA PHE A 278 -7.63 -1.31 -18.44
C PHE A 278 -6.69 -0.11 -18.18
N ALA A 279 -5.38 -0.31 -18.25
CA ALA A 279 -4.38 0.70 -17.94
C ALA A 279 -3.00 0.31 -18.50
N THR A 280 -2.18 1.31 -18.84
CA THR A 280 -0.79 1.07 -19.21
C THR A 280 -0.05 0.43 -18.04
N LEU A 281 0.53 -0.76 -18.25
CA LEU A 281 1.36 -1.43 -17.24
C LEU A 281 2.67 -0.66 -17.06
N PHE A 282 2.93 -0.17 -15.85
CA PHE A 282 4.10 0.65 -15.56
C PHE A 282 4.90 0.03 -14.42
N HIS A 283 6.05 -0.54 -14.73
CA HIS A 283 6.80 -1.38 -13.80
C HIS A 283 8.23 -0.89 -13.57
N PHE A 284 8.74 -1.13 -12.36
CA PHE A 284 10.04 -0.65 -11.89
C PHE A 284 10.85 -1.78 -11.26
N ASN A 285 12.17 -1.78 -11.49
CA ASN A 285 13.05 -2.67 -10.73
C ASN A 285 13.19 -2.14 -9.30
N LEU A 286 12.64 -2.87 -8.33
CA LEU A 286 12.62 -2.53 -6.91
C LEU A 286 13.30 -3.62 -6.07
N SER A 287 14.23 -4.38 -6.66
CA SER A 287 14.78 -5.59 -6.06
C SER A 287 15.39 -5.35 -4.67
N THR A 288 16.05 -4.20 -4.47
CA THR A 288 16.67 -3.85 -3.18
C THR A 288 15.61 -3.48 -2.15
N ILE A 289 14.63 -2.67 -2.55
CA ILE A 289 13.54 -2.23 -1.67
C ILE A 289 12.67 -3.42 -1.25
N GLU A 290 12.28 -4.28 -2.19
CA GLU A 290 11.49 -5.48 -1.94
C GLU A 290 12.24 -6.45 -1.01
N GLY A 291 13.50 -6.77 -1.33
CA GLY A 291 14.26 -7.73 -0.55
C GLY A 291 14.53 -7.30 0.91
N ASN A 292 14.78 -6.01 1.14
CA ASN A 292 15.16 -5.50 2.47
C ASN A 292 13.96 -5.02 3.31
N GLY A 293 13.00 -4.35 2.70
CA GLY A 293 11.84 -3.76 3.40
C GLY A 293 10.61 -4.66 3.41
N GLY A 294 10.52 -5.63 2.48
CA GLY A 294 9.35 -6.50 2.32
C GLY A 294 8.09 -5.76 1.86
N GLY A 295 8.23 -4.54 1.35
CA GLY A 295 7.21 -3.76 0.66
C GLY A 295 7.62 -3.51 -0.79
N SER A 296 6.64 -3.25 -1.67
CA SER A 296 6.87 -3.03 -3.11
C SER A 296 6.26 -1.70 -3.57
N ALA A 297 6.06 -1.54 -4.87
CA ALA A 297 5.73 -0.27 -5.52
C ALA A 297 4.55 0.46 -4.85
N ARG A 298 3.44 -0.24 -4.55
CA ARG A 298 2.28 0.38 -3.90
C ARG A 298 2.59 0.90 -2.50
N CYS A 299 3.42 0.19 -1.73
CA CYS A 299 3.75 0.62 -0.36
C CYS A 299 4.51 1.96 -0.36
N MET A 300 5.31 2.23 -1.40
CA MET A 300 6.07 3.46 -1.52
C MET A 300 5.21 4.71 -1.81
N MET A 301 3.91 4.52 -2.09
CA MET A 301 3.01 5.57 -2.56
C MET A 301 1.81 5.73 -1.62
N ALA A 302 1.65 6.91 -1.04
CA ALA A 302 0.40 7.29 -0.38
C ALA A 302 -0.43 8.19 -1.31
N GLU A 303 -1.62 7.73 -1.69
CA GLU A 303 -2.48 8.48 -2.63
C GLU A 303 -3.09 9.72 -1.96
N ILE A 304 -2.86 10.90 -2.53
CA ILE A 304 -3.49 12.14 -2.06
C ILE A 304 -4.80 12.34 -2.81
N HIS A 305 -5.92 11.98 -2.16
CA HIS A 305 -7.27 12.26 -2.66
C HIS A 305 -7.87 13.55 -2.13
N LEU A 306 -7.14 14.34 -1.33
CA LEU A 306 -7.67 15.60 -0.80
C LEU A 306 -8.11 16.54 -1.94
N PRO A 307 -9.22 17.27 -1.79
CA PRO A 307 -9.59 18.32 -2.73
C PRO A 307 -8.52 19.42 -2.75
N SER A 308 -8.20 19.96 -3.92
CA SER A 308 -7.41 21.20 -4.01
C SER A 308 -8.17 22.37 -3.40
N ARG A 309 -7.44 23.34 -2.85
CA ARG A 309 -8.01 24.63 -2.39
C ARG A 309 -8.37 25.57 -3.52
#